data_AF-A0AB73KWV1-F1
#
_entry.id   AF-A0AB73KWV1-F1
#
_cell.length_a   1.000
_cell.length_b   1.000
_cell.length_c   1.000
_cell.angle_alpha   90.00
_cell.angle_beta   90.00
_cell.angle_gamma   90.00
#
_symmetry.space_group_name_H-M   'P 1'
#
loop_
_entity.id
_entity.type
_entity.pdbx_description
1 polymer ?
#
loop_
_entity_poly.entity_id
_entity_poly.type
_entity_poly.pdbx_seq_one_letter_code
_entity_poly.pdbx_strand_id
1 'polypeptide(L)'
;TYPLDQRAATLWYHDHRMGYTGTSVWMGLAGFHLIHDAEEERLPLPRGERDLPLMITDRSFAEDGSFQYPWVDQKLHIPGVTDAYMNGEVGGALLVNGAPWPVHEVYRLRYRLRLLNASNARVYKLELD
;
A
#
# COMPACT_ATOMS: atom_id res chain seq x y z
N THR A 1 16.29 -6.49 -14.58
CA THR A 1 15.94 -7.88 -14.16
C THR A 1 16.07 -7.97 -12.65
N TYR A 2 15.31 -8.85 -12.00
CA TYR A 2 15.41 -9.08 -10.56
C TYR A 2 16.03 -10.46 -10.31
N PRO A 3 17.25 -10.55 -9.73
CA PRO A 3 17.91 -11.83 -9.52
C PRO A 3 17.29 -12.64 -8.37
N LEU A 4 16.61 -11.97 -7.42
CA LEU A 4 15.93 -12.56 -6.27
C LEU A 4 16.83 -13.45 -5.37
N ASP A 5 18.15 -13.21 -5.38
CA ASP A 5 19.12 -13.85 -4.49
C ASP A 5 19.14 -13.15 -3.12
N GLN A 6 18.08 -13.39 -2.34
CA GLN A 6 17.87 -12.82 -1.01
C GLN A 6 16.95 -13.73 -0.18
N ARG A 7 16.84 -13.45 1.13
CA ARG A 7 15.92 -14.17 2.04
C ARG A 7 14.45 -13.94 1.68
N ALA A 8 13.57 -14.88 2.07
CA ALA A 8 12.14 -14.68 2.05
C ALA A 8 11.74 -13.37 2.75
N ALA A 9 10.86 -12.61 2.10
CA ALA A 9 10.49 -11.26 2.54
C ALA A 9 9.14 -10.82 1.95
N THR A 10 8.48 -9.91 2.67
CA THR A 10 7.40 -9.10 2.11
C THR A 10 8.02 -7.87 1.46
N LEU A 11 8.27 -7.93 0.16
CA LEU A 11 8.63 -6.75 -0.63
C LEU A 11 7.36 -6.16 -1.25
N TRP A 12 7.54 -5.02 -1.89
CA TRP A 12 6.52 -4.34 -2.66
C TRP A 12 7.20 -3.58 -3.79
N TYR A 13 6.43 -3.27 -4.82
CA TYR A 13 6.85 -2.44 -5.94
C TYR A 13 5.90 -1.25 -6.04
N HIS A 14 6.41 -0.15 -6.57
CA HIS A 14 5.63 1.04 -6.83
C HIS A 14 6.28 1.89 -7.93
N ASP A 15 5.51 2.80 -8.52
CA ASP A 15 6.09 3.76 -9.47
C ASP A 15 7.13 4.64 -8.77
N HIS A 16 8.16 5.03 -9.53
CA HIS A 16 9.23 5.89 -9.03
C HIS A 16 9.65 6.94 -10.07
N ARG A 17 8.73 7.33 -10.96
CA ARG A 17 9.00 8.35 -11.97
C ARG A 17 9.34 9.68 -11.29
N MET A 18 10.49 10.25 -11.66
CA MET A 18 10.98 11.52 -11.11
C MET A 18 9.89 12.61 -11.16
N GLY A 19 9.56 13.17 -10.00
CA GLY A 19 8.55 14.23 -9.86
C GLY A 19 7.07 13.76 -9.86
N TYR A 20 6.82 12.47 -10.02
CA TYR A 20 5.46 11.90 -10.12
C TYR A 20 5.18 10.74 -9.17
N THR A 21 6.20 10.20 -8.47
CA THR A 21 6.06 9.08 -7.52
C THR A 21 4.81 9.18 -6.63
N GLY A 22 4.64 10.30 -5.92
CA GLY A 22 3.52 10.50 -5.00
C GLY A 22 2.16 10.41 -5.69
N THR A 23 2.02 11.01 -6.87
CA THR A 23 0.78 10.96 -7.67
C THR A 23 0.53 9.55 -8.21
N SER A 24 1.54 8.91 -8.79
CA SER A 24 1.42 7.58 -9.38
C SER A 24 1.02 6.53 -8.34
N VAL A 25 1.64 6.58 -7.16
CA VAL A 25 1.29 5.72 -6.01
C VAL A 25 -0.13 6.02 -5.53
N TRP A 26 -0.50 7.30 -5.43
CA TRP A 26 -1.87 7.71 -5.09
C TRP A 26 -2.91 7.12 -6.04
N MET A 27 -2.63 7.18 -7.35
CA MET A 27 -3.50 6.63 -8.39
C MET A 27 -3.44 5.10 -8.50
N GLY A 28 -2.69 4.42 -7.63
CA GLY A 28 -2.76 2.97 -7.45
C GLY A 28 -1.58 2.17 -8.02
N LEU A 29 -0.50 2.81 -8.48
CA LEU A 29 0.70 2.10 -8.94
C LEU A 29 1.57 1.63 -7.77
N ALA A 30 1.05 0.67 -7.01
CA ALA A 30 1.74 -0.06 -5.95
C ALA A 30 1.23 -1.51 -5.87
N GLY A 31 2.08 -2.44 -5.45
CA GLY A 31 1.73 -3.86 -5.33
C GLY A 31 2.70 -4.63 -4.44
N PHE A 32 2.26 -5.76 -3.89
CA PHE A 32 3.15 -6.66 -3.15
C PHE A 32 4.05 -7.46 -4.08
N HIS A 33 5.26 -7.76 -3.61
CA HIS A 33 6.15 -8.75 -4.19
C HIS A 33 6.62 -9.69 -3.07
N LEU A 34 5.99 -10.85 -2.95
CA LEU A 34 6.28 -11.78 -1.87
C LEU A 34 7.33 -12.79 -2.32
N ILE A 35 8.46 -12.83 -1.61
CA ILE A 35 9.50 -13.84 -1.81
C ILE A 35 9.32 -14.91 -0.75
N HIS A 36 9.29 -16.16 -1.21
CA HIS A 36 9.24 -17.36 -0.39
C HIS A 36 10.49 -18.19 -0.58
N ASP A 37 10.90 -18.94 0.44
CA ASP A 37 12.02 -19.87 0.35
C ASP A 37 11.75 -21.20 1.07
N ALA A 38 12.64 -22.18 0.85
CA ALA A 38 12.49 -23.52 1.41
C ALA A 38 12.64 -23.57 2.94
N GLU A 39 13.25 -22.55 3.57
CA GLU A 39 13.37 -22.48 5.03
C GLU A 39 12.03 -22.02 5.62
N GLU A 40 11.45 -20.94 5.09
CA GLU A 40 10.11 -20.45 5.43
C GLU A 40 9.04 -21.54 5.24
N GLU A 41 9.10 -22.27 4.13
CA GLU A 41 8.18 -23.37 3.81
C GLU A 41 8.29 -24.59 4.75
N ARG A 42 9.31 -24.66 5.61
CA ARG A 42 9.42 -25.69 6.67
C ARG A 42 8.85 -25.21 8.01
N LEU A 43 8.65 -23.91 8.18
CA LEU A 43 8.10 -23.35 9.42
C LEU A 43 6.58 -23.57 9.47
N PRO A 44 6.00 -23.80 10.67
CA PRO A 44 4.56 -24.01 10.85
C PRO A 44 3.78 -22.68 10.84
N LEU A 45 4.10 -21.78 9.91
CA LEU A 45 3.41 -20.50 9.71
C LEU A 45 2.07 -20.72 8.98
N PRO A 46 1.06 -19.86 9.21
CA PRO A 46 -0.14 -19.82 8.38
C PRO A 46 0.21 -19.59 6.88
N ARG A 47 -0.53 -20.25 5.99
CA ARG A 47 -0.34 -20.22 4.51
C ARG A 47 -1.69 -20.15 3.79
N GLY A 48 -1.65 -19.94 2.48
CA GLY A 48 -2.83 -19.86 1.63
C GLY A 48 -3.76 -18.74 2.11
N GLU A 49 -5.04 -19.05 2.29
CA GLU A 49 -6.06 -18.10 2.75
C GLU A 49 -5.80 -17.51 4.15
N ARG A 50 -4.82 -18.03 4.90
CA ARG A 50 -4.44 -17.50 6.21
C ARG A 50 -3.14 -16.68 6.19
N ASP A 51 -2.54 -16.47 5.02
CA ASP A 51 -1.42 -15.55 4.81
C ASP A 51 -1.93 -14.33 4.02
N LEU A 52 -2.27 -13.28 4.77
CA LEU A 52 -3.04 -12.14 4.27
C LEU A 52 -2.13 -10.95 3.97
N PRO A 53 -1.95 -10.57 2.69
CA PRO A 53 -1.38 -9.28 2.33
C PRO A 53 -2.36 -8.15 2.63
N LEU A 54 -1.94 -7.18 3.44
CA LEU A 54 -2.74 -6.04 3.85
C LEU A 54 -1.99 -4.75 3.48
N MET A 55 -2.27 -4.23 2.28
CA MET A 55 -1.77 -2.93 1.84
C MET A 55 -2.70 -1.85 2.35
N ILE A 56 -2.18 -1.00 3.22
CA ILE A 56 -2.91 0.11 3.82
C ILE A 56 -2.56 1.38 3.07
N THR A 57 -3.58 2.05 2.56
CA THR A 57 -3.47 3.34 1.88
C THR A 57 -4.50 4.31 2.45
N ASP A 58 -4.18 5.61 2.44
CA ASP A 58 -5.16 6.66 2.67
C ASP A 58 -5.47 7.42 1.38
N ARG A 59 -6.72 7.83 1.21
CA ARG A 59 -7.20 8.56 0.03
C ARG A 59 -8.17 9.68 0.41
N SER A 60 -8.24 10.66 -0.46
CA SER A 60 -9.23 11.74 -0.47
C SER A 60 -10.08 11.59 -1.73
N PHE A 61 -11.38 11.78 -1.60
CA PHE A 61 -12.35 11.58 -2.68
C PHE A 61 -13.20 12.83 -2.85
N ALA A 62 -13.51 13.18 -4.10
CA ALA A 62 -14.55 14.14 -4.42
C ALA A 62 -15.94 13.51 -4.24
N GLU A 63 -16.99 14.32 -4.30
CA GLU A 63 -18.37 13.86 -4.17
C GLU A 63 -18.77 12.85 -5.27
N ASP A 64 -18.14 12.92 -6.44
CA ASP A 64 -18.34 11.98 -7.54
C ASP A 64 -17.54 10.68 -7.41
N GLY A 65 -16.78 10.51 -6.32
CA GLY A 65 -15.94 9.35 -6.06
C GLY A 65 -14.58 9.37 -6.76
N SER A 66 -14.24 10.43 -7.49
CA SER A 66 -12.90 10.58 -8.07
C SER A 66 -11.84 10.86 -6.99
N PHE A 67 -10.60 10.39 -7.23
CA PHE A 67 -9.49 10.70 -6.33
C PHE A 67 -9.16 12.19 -6.35
N GLN A 68 -9.04 12.79 -5.17
CA GLN A 68 -8.47 14.12 -4.98
C GLN A 68 -7.02 13.99 -4.56
N TYR A 69 -6.14 14.76 -5.20
CA TYR A 69 -4.71 14.81 -4.88
C TYR A 69 -4.17 16.22 -5.18
N PRO A 70 -3.21 16.75 -4.40
CA PRO A 70 -2.76 18.13 -4.52
C PRO A 70 -1.71 18.35 -5.63
N TRP A 71 -1.87 17.75 -6.80
CA TRP A 71 -0.97 17.94 -7.96
C TRP A 71 -0.93 19.42 -8.43
N VAL A 72 0.19 19.83 -9.01
CA VAL A 72 0.28 21.13 -9.71
C VAL A 72 -0.48 21.11 -11.03
N ASP A 73 -0.41 19.99 -11.75
CA ASP A 73 -1.08 19.79 -13.04
C ASP A 73 -1.65 18.37 -13.16
N GLN A 74 -2.98 18.27 -13.25
CA GLN A 74 -3.70 17.01 -13.47
C GLN A 74 -3.34 16.30 -14.76
N LYS A 75 -2.92 17.06 -15.78
CA LYS A 75 -2.53 16.49 -17.08
C LYS A 75 -1.10 15.95 -17.08
N LEU A 76 -0.38 16.05 -15.96
CA LEU A 76 0.96 15.52 -15.76
C LEU A 76 2.01 16.10 -16.72
N HIS A 77 1.84 17.35 -17.16
CA HIS A 77 2.88 18.07 -17.90
C HIS A 77 3.88 18.73 -16.93
N ILE A 78 3.41 19.18 -15.76
CA ILE A 78 4.22 19.77 -14.70
C ILE A 78 4.26 18.81 -13.50
N PRO A 79 5.47 18.37 -13.06
CA PRO A 79 5.59 17.47 -11.93
C PRO A 79 5.31 18.18 -10.60
N GLY A 80 5.02 17.38 -9.57
CA GLY A 80 4.94 17.84 -8.19
C GLY A 80 3.54 18.14 -7.68
N VAL A 81 3.52 18.66 -6.47
CA VAL A 81 2.33 19.02 -5.70
C VAL A 81 2.37 20.50 -5.34
N THR A 82 1.23 21.06 -4.95
CA THR A 82 1.17 22.43 -4.42
C THR A 82 2.00 22.55 -3.14
N ASP A 83 2.54 23.73 -2.86
CA ASP A 83 3.55 23.96 -1.81
C ASP A 83 3.14 23.44 -0.43
N ALA A 84 1.85 23.49 -0.09
CA ALA A 84 1.31 23.01 1.19
C ALA A 84 1.48 21.50 1.42
N TYR A 85 1.71 20.73 0.35
CA TYR A 85 1.73 19.26 0.37
C TYR A 85 3.10 18.68 0.04
N MET A 86 4.17 19.50 0.08
CA MET A 86 5.54 19.05 -0.18
C MET A 86 6.03 17.98 0.82
N ASN A 87 5.41 17.87 1.99
CA ASN A 87 5.65 16.81 2.97
C ASN A 87 4.73 15.59 2.79
N GLY A 88 4.03 15.51 1.64
CA GLY A 88 3.11 14.46 1.27
C GLY A 88 1.66 14.73 1.69
N GLU A 89 0.76 13.90 1.17
CA GLU A 89 -0.69 13.99 1.38
C GLU A 89 -1.16 12.98 2.42
N VAL A 90 -2.10 13.41 3.24
CA VAL A 90 -2.73 12.61 4.30
C VAL A 90 -4.25 12.59 4.06
N GLY A 91 -4.74 11.51 3.48
CA GLY A 91 -6.12 11.37 3.03
C GLY A 91 -7.12 11.08 4.17
N GLY A 92 -8.39 11.38 3.94
CA GLY A 92 -9.46 11.20 4.94
C GLY A 92 -10.03 9.78 5.05
N ALA A 93 -9.93 8.97 4.01
CA ALA A 93 -10.47 7.62 3.97
C ALA A 93 -9.34 6.57 3.98
N LEU A 94 -9.45 5.58 4.86
CA LEU A 94 -8.52 4.46 4.91
C LEU A 94 -9.01 3.32 4.03
N LEU A 95 -8.11 2.79 3.22
CA LEU A 95 -8.33 1.64 2.36
C LEU A 95 -7.39 0.52 2.78
N VAL A 96 -7.88 -0.71 2.69
CA VAL A 96 -7.06 -1.93 2.74
C VAL A 96 -7.30 -2.71 1.46
N ASN A 97 -6.22 -3.00 0.74
CA ASN A 97 -6.28 -3.67 -0.57
C ASN A 97 -7.24 -2.99 -1.56
N GLY A 98 -7.33 -1.65 -1.50
CA GLY A 98 -8.15 -0.84 -2.40
C GLY A 98 -9.62 -0.67 -1.99
N ALA A 99 -10.10 -1.39 -0.98
CA ALA A 99 -11.46 -1.23 -0.47
C ALA A 99 -11.47 -0.27 0.75
N PRO A 100 -12.40 0.70 0.85
CA PRO A 100 -12.50 1.59 2.00
C PRO A 100 -13.07 0.84 3.21
N TRP A 101 -12.39 0.94 4.36
CA TRP A 101 -12.75 0.29 5.63
C TRP A 101 -13.34 -1.13 5.48
N PRO A 102 -12.62 -2.07 4.86
CA PRO A 102 -13.18 -3.38 4.58
C PRO A 102 -13.25 -4.25 5.84
N VAL A 103 -14.13 -5.25 5.79
CA VAL A 103 -14.20 -6.33 6.77
C VAL A 103 -13.73 -7.61 6.10
N HIS A 104 -12.94 -8.41 6.83
CA HIS A 104 -12.55 -9.75 6.40
C HIS A 104 -13.01 -10.77 7.45
N GLU A 105 -13.90 -11.67 7.04
CA GLU A 105 -14.37 -12.74 7.91
C GLU A 105 -13.26 -13.76 8.15
N VAL A 106 -13.01 -14.09 9.42
CA VAL A 106 -11.96 -15.02 9.83
C VAL A 106 -12.53 -16.17 10.65
N TYR A 107 -11.90 -17.33 10.52
CA TYR A 107 -12.13 -18.44 11.44
C TYR A 107 -11.32 -18.23 12.72
N ARG A 108 -11.70 -18.92 13.80
CA ARG A 108 -10.95 -18.92 15.08
C ARG A 108 -9.65 -19.72 14.98
N LEU A 109 -8.71 -19.22 14.19
CA LEU A 109 -7.41 -19.81 13.84
C LEU A 109 -6.31 -18.75 13.84
N ARG A 110 -5.06 -19.17 13.70
CA ARG A 110 -3.92 -18.26 13.49
C ARG A 110 -3.84 -17.81 12.03
N TYR A 111 -3.60 -16.51 11.85
CA TYR A 111 -3.35 -15.85 10.57
C TYR A 111 -1.98 -15.18 10.58
N ARG A 112 -1.38 -15.07 9.41
CA ARG A 112 -0.18 -14.28 9.14
C ARG A 112 -0.61 -13.03 8.41
N LEU A 113 -0.30 -11.86 8.96
CA LEU A 113 -0.62 -10.57 8.35
C LEU A 113 0.65 -9.96 7.77
N ARG A 114 0.66 -9.68 6.46
CA ARG A 114 1.75 -8.98 5.79
C ARG A 114 1.35 -7.52 5.61
N LEU A 115 1.69 -6.71 6.60
CA LEU A 115 1.33 -5.29 6.64
C LEU A 115 2.26 -4.48 5.73
N LEU A 116 1.67 -3.66 4.87
CA LEU A 116 2.36 -2.68 4.05
C LEU A 116 1.70 -1.31 4.23
N ASN A 117 2.46 -0.31 4.67
CA ASN A 117 2.05 1.07 4.56
C ASN A 117 2.44 1.60 3.17
N ALA A 118 1.45 1.75 2.28
CA ALA A 118 1.60 2.33 0.95
C ALA A 118 0.95 3.72 0.85
N SER A 119 0.76 4.38 1.99
CA SER A 119 0.28 5.77 2.08
C SER A 119 1.40 6.75 1.75
N ASN A 120 1.07 7.93 1.23
CA ASN A 120 2.10 8.88 0.82
C ASN A 120 2.87 9.46 2.02
N ALA A 121 2.17 9.83 3.09
CA ALA A 121 2.79 10.44 4.27
C ALA A 121 2.27 9.90 5.61
N ARG A 122 1.10 9.28 5.64
CA ARG A 122 0.48 8.85 6.89
C ARG A 122 1.31 7.78 7.60
N VAL A 123 1.59 8.02 8.87
CA VAL A 123 2.17 7.05 9.80
C VAL A 123 1.05 6.43 10.61
N TYR A 124 1.08 5.09 10.77
CA TYR A 124 0.07 4.35 11.50
C TYR A 124 0.61 3.82 12.82
N LYS A 125 -0.22 3.89 13.85
CA LYS A 125 -0.10 3.08 15.06
C LYS A 125 -1.29 2.13 15.06
N LEU A 126 -1.05 0.85 14.82
CA LEU A 126 -2.08 -0.17 14.68
C LEU A 126 -2.28 -0.90 16.01
N GLU A 127 -3.53 -1.11 16.37
CA GLU A 127 -3.96 -1.93 17.50
C GLU A 127 -5.24 -2.70 17.14
N LEU A 128 -5.52 -3.76 17.88
CA LEU A 128 -6.83 -4.41 17.89
C LEU A 128 -7.62 -3.82 19.05
N ASP A 129 -8.90 -3.55 18.84
CA ASP A 129 -9.81 -2.96 19.82
C ASP A 129 -10.30 -3.96 20.89
#